data_AF-A0A2N5FAP2-F1
#
_entry.id   AF-A0A2N5FAP2-F1
#
_cell.length_a   1.000
_cell.length_b   1.000
_cell.length_c   1.000
_cell.angle_alpha   90.00
_cell.angle_beta   90.00
_cell.angle_gamma   90.00
#
_symmetry.space_group_name_H-M   'P 1'
#
loop_
_entity.id
_entity.type
_entity.pdbx_description
1 polymer ?
#
loop_
_entity_poly.entity_id
_entity_poly.type
_entity_poly.pdbx_seq_one_letter_code
_entity_poly.pdbx_strand_id
1 'polypeptide(L)'
;MKHTTKKIVDVFPDLRVHFEKQSYKDEVVLSTLEPVKRTFLQLGGFFEQPEEEFNLALLYKYLDDEWLELALELITRYFQKETYLIQKPSYSLIKDGSDYFNLTEFARYMSDQGMRYDRQKLNLYYERGKVPKADLFLGSGTKYWHLSTVKAFCEQEKYRMGSIQQEAKK
;
A
#
# COMPACT_ATOMS: atom_id res chain seq x y z
N MET A 1 24.03 -4.44 -11.45
CA MET A 1 22.66 -3.92 -11.56
C MET A 1 21.67 -4.77 -10.79
N LYS A 2 21.32 -4.26 -9.62
CA LYS A 2 20.24 -4.73 -8.77
C LYS A 2 18.90 -4.68 -9.50
N HIS A 3 17.93 -5.43 -9.00
CA HIS A 3 16.63 -5.57 -9.65
C HIS A 3 15.80 -4.29 -9.54
N THR A 4 15.96 -3.52 -8.46
CA THR A 4 15.31 -2.22 -8.31
C THR A 4 15.82 -1.21 -9.36
N THR A 5 17.12 -1.18 -9.62
CA THR A 5 17.74 -0.34 -10.66
C THR A 5 17.30 -0.76 -12.07
N LYS A 6 17.10 -2.06 -12.32
CA LYS A 6 16.53 -2.54 -13.60
C LYS A 6 15.15 -1.93 -13.89
N LYS A 7 14.28 -1.81 -12.88
CA LYS A 7 12.97 -1.16 -13.06
C LYS A 7 13.09 0.31 -13.48
N ILE A 8 14.12 1.03 -13.02
CA ILE A 8 14.38 2.41 -13.47
C ILE A 8 14.75 2.41 -14.95
N VAL A 9 15.59 1.47 -15.38
CA VAL A 9 15.99 1.33 -16.79
C VAL A 9 14.84 0.89 -17.68
N ASP A 10 13.89 0.10 -17.18
CA ASP A 10 12.71 -0.29 -17.95
C ASP A 10 11.83 0.94 -18.29
N VAL A 11 11.81 1.95 -17.41
CA VAL A 11 11.06 3.20 -17.59
C VAL A 11 11.88 4.27 -18.34
N PHE A 12 13.19 4.34 -18.06
CA PHE A 12 14.14 5.25 -18.70
C PHE A 12 15.30 4.46 -19.33
N PRO A 13 15.11 3.84 -20.51
CA PRO A 13 16.10 2.96 -21.13
C PRO A 13 17.44 3.66 -21.42
N ASP A 14 17.39 4.96 -21.67
CA ASP A 14 18.57 5.80 -21.92
C ASP A 14 19.47 5.94 -20.69
N LEU A 15 18.96 5.73 -19.47
CA LEU A 15 19.77 5.76 -18.25
C LEU A 15 20.69 4.54 -18.10
N ARG A 16 20.45 3.47 -18.87
CA ARG A 16 21.23 2.22 -18.78
C ARG A 16 22.74 2.46 -18.93
N VAL A 17 23.12 3.26 -19.91
CA VAL A 17 24.54 3.55 -20.19
C VAL A 17 25.24 4.20 -19.00
N HIS A 18 24.51 4.99 -18.22
CA HIS A 18 25.04 5.69 -17.05
C HIS A 18 25.22 4.75 -15.87
N PHE A 19 24.33 3.76 -15.69
CA PHE A 19 24.52 2.72 -14.68
C PHE A 19 25.68 1.78 -15.03
N GLU A 20 25.81 1.38 -16.30
CA GLU A 20 26.91 0.51 -16.75
C GLU A 20 28.28 1.20 -16.61
N LYS A 21 28.34 2.51 -16.86
CA LYS A 21 29.55 3.34 -16.68
C LYS A 21 29.74 3.87 -15.27
N GLN A 22 28.81 3.59 -14.35
CA GLN A 22 28.79 4.14 -12.99
C GLN A 22 28.88 5.68 -12.94
N SER A 23 28.28 6.36 -13.92
CA SER A 23 28.33 7.82 -14.06
C SER A 23 27.15 8.55 -13.39
N TYR A 24 26.46 7.91 -12.44
CA TYR A 24 25.32 8.49 -11.71
C TYR A 24 25.70 9.58 -10.70
N LYS A 25 27.00 9.88 -10.57
CA LYS A 25 27.55 11.01 -9.81
C LYS A 25 28.26 12.05 -10.65
N ASP A 26 28.45 11.77 -11.93
CA ASP A 26 29.19 12.67 -12.80
C ASP A 26 28.37 13.95 -12.95
N GLU A 27 28.86 15.06 -12.40
CA GLU A 27 28.16 16.34 -12.42
C GLU A 27 27.86 16.82 -13.84
N VAL A 28 28.73 16.50 -14.81
CA VAL A 28 28.51 16.82 -16.22
C VAL A 28 27.33 16.02 -16.73
N VAL A 29 27.31 14.71 -16.50
CA VAL A 29 26.17 13.85 -16.88
C VAL A 29 24.89 14.33 -16.20
N LEU A 30 24.91 14.56 -14.89
CA LEU A 30 23.75 14.99 -14.11
C LEU A 30 23.22 16.34 -14.59
N SER A 31 24.09 17.27 -14.99
CA SER A 31 23.68 18.58 -15.53
C SER A 31 22.98 18.50 -16.88
N THR A 32 23.26 17.46 -17.67
CA THR A 32 22.65 17.25 -18.99
C THR A 32 21.29 16.56 -18.96
N LEU A 33 20.94 15.95 -17.82
CA LEU A 33 19.69 15.21 -17.66
C LEU A 33 18.58 16.12 -17.14
N GLU A 34 17.38 15.86 -17.65
CA GLU A 34 16.14 16.45 -17.15
C GLU A 34 15.91 16.06 -15.66
N PRO A 35 15.34 16.93 -14.82
CA PRO A 35 15.32 16.75 -13.36
C PRO A 35 14.75 15.42 -12.85
N VAL A 36 13.70 14.88 -13.47
CA VAL A 36 13.11 13.58 -13.12
C VAL A 36 14.13 12.47 -13.37
N LYS A 37 14.64 12.37 -14.61
CA LYS A 37 15.66 11.38 -14.98
C LYS A 37 16.91 11.46 -14.11
N ARG A 38 17.38 12.68 -13.83
CA ARG A 38 18.52 12.92 -12.94
C ARG A 38 18.26 12.35 -11.54
N THR A 39 17.08 12.61 -10.98
CA THR A 39 16.69 12.12 -9.66
C THR A 39 16.66 10.59 -9.63
N PHE A 40 16.08 9.95 -10.66
CA PHE A 40 16.06 8.49 -10.78
C PHE A 40 17.44 7.88 -11.03
N LEU A 41 18.33 8.55 -11.78
CA LEU A 41 19.70 8.10 -11.96
C LEU A 41 20.45 8.08 -10.62
N GLN A 42 20.33 9.14 -9.82
CA GLN A 42 20.94 9.20 -8.49
C GLN A 42 20.34 8.17 -7.53
N LEU A 43 19.01 7.96 -7.58
CA LEU A 43 18.33 6.96 -6.77
C LEU A 43 18.78 5.53 -7.12
N GLY A 44 18.90 5.22 -8.41
CA GLY A 44 19.45 3.95 -8.88
C GLY A 44 20.92 3.77 -8.47
N GLY A 45 21.71 4.86 -8.49
CA GLY A 45 23.09 4.87 -7.99
C GLY A 45 23.18 4.44 -6.52
N PHE A 46 22.31 5.00 -5.68
CA PHE A 46 22.17 4.59 -4.28
C PHE A 46 21.78 3.12 -4.12
N PHE A 47 20.89 2.61 -4.96
CA PHE A 47 20.57 1.18 -4.92
C PHE A 47 21.81 0.34 -5.25
N GLU A 48 22.60 0.68 -6.27
CA GLU A 48 23.82 -0.07 -6.60
C GLU A 48 24.89 0.04 -5.51
N GLN A 49 25.08 1.22 -4.92
CA GLN A 49 26.12 1.54 -3.93
C GLN A 49 25.50 2.19 -2.67
N PRO A 50 24.94 1.39 -1.76
CA PRO A 50 24.18 1.90 -0.60
C PRO A 50 25.03 2.55 0.50
N GLU A 51 26.34 2.40 0.45
CA GLU A 51 27.28 3.11 1.34
C GLU A 51 27.33 4.62 1.02
N GLU A 52 26.74 5.01 -0.09
CA GLU A 52 26.75 6.38 -0.60
C GLU A 52 25.44 7.11 -0.26
N GLU A 53 25.52 8.42 -0.09
CA GLU A 53 24.36 9.20 0.33
C GLU A 53 23.42 9.49 -0.84
N PHE A 54 22.12 9.27 -0.62
CA PHE A 54 21.05 9.77 -1.47
C PHE A 54 20.31 10.91 -0.78
N ASN A 55 20.20 12.06 -1.45
CA ASN A 55 19.47 13.19 -0.93
C ASN A 55 17.96 13.02 -1.17
N LEU A 56 17.22 12.61 -0.13
CA LEU A 56 15.76 12.50 -0.16
C LEU A 56 15.04 13.80 -0.57
N ALA A 57 15.68 14.96 -0.40
CA ALA A 57 15.10 16.23 -0.83
C ALA A 57 14.86 16.31 -2.35
N LEU A 58 15.59 15.51 -3.14
CA LEU A 58 15.39 15.42 -4.58
C LEU A 58 14.00 14.89 -4.93
N LEU A 59 13.45 13.99 -4.10
CA LEU A 59 12.12 13.40 -4.34
C LEU A 59 11.03 14.45 -4.30
N TYR A 60 10.93 15.24 -3.23
CA TYR A 60 9.87 16.24 -3.12
C TYR A 60 10.09 17.46 -4.04
N LYS A 61 11.34 17.72 -4.44
CA LYS A 61 11.69 18.89 -5.25
C LYS A 61 11.44 18.67 -6.74
N TYR A 62 11.63 17.44 -7.23
CA TYR A 62 11.66 17.16 -8.66
C TYR A 62 10.69 16.07 -9.12
N LEU A 63 10.02 15.36 -8.20
CA LEU A 63 9.06 14.31 -8.55
C LEU A 63 7.65 14.70 -8.07
N ASP A 64 6.67 14.51 -8.94
CA ASP A 64 5.24 14.68 -8.70
C ASP A 64 4.47 13.41 -9.14
N ASP A 65 3.22 13.30 -8.67
CA ASP A 65 2.25 12.29 -9.07
C ASP A 65 2.84 10.87 -9.25
N GLU A 66 2.81 10.36 -10.49
CA GLU A 66 3.27 9.01 -10.84
C GLU A 66 4.77 8.79 -10.61
N TRP A 67 5.58 9.84 -10.75
CA TRP A 67 7.04 9.75 -10.54
C TRP A 67 7.38 9.60 -9.07
N LEU A 68 6.67 10.34 -8.20
CA LEU A 68 6.84 10.20 -6.76
C LEU A 68 6.34 8.83 -6.28
N GLU A 69 5.19 8.35 -6.79
CA GLU A 69 4.68 7.02 -6.48
C GLU A 69 5.69 5.93 -6.87
N LEU A 70 6.24 6.01 -8.09
CA LEU A 70 7.25 5.06 -8.57
C LEU A 70 8.50 5.07 -7.68
N ALA A 71 9.03 6.25 -7.34
CA ALA A 71 10.22 6.35 -6.49
C ALA A 71 10.00 5.71 -5.11
N LEU A 72 8.84 5.96 -4.49
CA LEU A 72 8.47 5.38 -3.20
C LEU A 72 8.30 3.85 -3.28
N GLU A 73 7.69 3.34 -4.37
CA GLU A 73 7.60 1.90 -4.62
C GLU A 73 9.00 1.28 -4.69
N LEU A 74 9.91 1.89 -5.46
CA LEU A 74 11.27 1.39 -5.65
C LEU A 74 12.08 1.37 -4.36
N ILE A 75 12.06 2.47 -3.59
CA ILE A 75 12.73 2.57 -2.28
C ILE A 75 12.22 1.45 -1.36
N THR A 76 10.91 1.31 -1.29
CA THR A 76 10.30 0.30 -0.43
C THR A 76 10.70 -1.12 -0.86
N ARG A 77 10.66 -1.39 -2.17
CA ARG A 77 11.04 -2.68 -2.74
C ARG A 77 12.51 -3.00 -2.47
N TYR A 78 13.40 -2.02 -2.64
CA TYR A 78 14.81 -2.14 -2.33
C TYR A 78 15.02 -2.63 -0.89
N PHE A 79 14.39 -1.94 0.06
CA PHE A 79 14.53 -2.28 1.48
C PHE A 79 13.89 -3.62 1.88
N GLN A 80 12.93 -4.11 1.11
CA GLN A 80 12.29 -5.40 1.35
C GLN A 80 13.00 -6.59 0.74
N LYS A 81 13.37 -6.44 -0.54
CA LYS A 81 13.77 -7.57 -1.39
C LYS A 81 15.28 -7.66 -1.57
N GLU A 82 16.00 -6.55 -1.39
CA GLU A 82 17.43 -6.50 -1.66
C GLU A 82 18.24 -6.31 -0.38
N THR A 83 17.78 -5.48 0.57
CA THR A 83 18.47 -5.33 1.86
C THR A 83 17.85 -6.15 2.98
N TYR A 84 16.61 -6.62 2.82
CA TYR A 84 15.85 -7.34 3.86
C TYR A 84 15.76 -6.58 5.19
N LEU A 85 15.80 -5.25 5.17
CA LEU A 85 15.61 -4.41 6.35
C LEU A 85 14.12 -4.26 6.70
N ILE A 86 13.23 -4.32 5.71
CA ILE A 86 11.78 -4.37 5.91
C ILE A 86 11.32 -5.83 5.75
N GLN A 87 11.43 -6.62 6.82
CA GLN A 87 11.13 -8.07 6.79
C GLN A 87 9.65 -8.39 7.02
N LYS A 88 8.98 -7.57 7.84
CA LYS A 88 7.57 -7.70 8.17
C LYS A 88 6.85 -6.41 7.79
N PRO A 89 6.68 -6.15 6.49
CA PRO A 89 5.97 -4.96 6.07
C PRO A 89 4.53 -5.02 6.57
N SER A 90 4.21 -4.21 7.57
CA SER A 90 2.84 -3.91 7.97
C SER A 90 2.33 -2.79 7.07
N TYR A 91 2.22 -3.05 5.76
CA TYR A 91 1.71 -2.03 4.87
C TYR A 91 0.30 -1.65 5.31
N SER A 92 0.19 -0.36 5.54
CA SER A 92 -1.05 0.31 5.91
C SER A 92 -1.67 1.07 4.74
N LEU A 93 -1.23 0.77 3.52
CA LEU A 93 -1.66 1.46 2.31
C LEU A 93 -2.83 0.70 1.68
N ILE A 94 -4.03 1.10 2.06
CA ILE A 94 -5.23 0.79 1.30
C ILE A 94 -5.26 1.78 0.13
N LYS A 95 -4.99 1.29 -1.08
CA LYS A 95 -5.23 2.05 -2.31
C LYS A 95 -6.73 2.09 -2.59
N ASP A 96 -7.22 3.14 -3.26
CA ASP A 96 -8.60 3.16 -3.76
C ASP A 96 -8.84 1.93 -4.66
N GLY A 97 -9.90 1.18 -4.36
CA GLY A 97 -10.18 -0.12 -4.97
C GLY A 97 -9.59 -1.34 -4.23
N SER A 98 -9.00 -1.17 -3.05
CA SER A 98 -8.61 -2.33 -2.23
C SER A 98 -9.83 -3.10 -1.71
N ASP A 99 -9.65 -4.41 -1.51
CA ASP A 99 -10.66 -5.28 -0.89
C ASP A 99 -10.82 -5.05 0.64
N TYR A 100 -10.34 -3.94 1.19
CA TYR A 100 -10.45 -3.64 2.62
C TYR A 100 -11.52 -2.58 2.89
N PHE A 101 -12.31 -2.85 3.92
CA PHE A 101 -13.45 -2.05 4.37
C PHE A 101 -13.14 -1.48 5.75
N ASN A 102 -13.19 -0.16 5.89
CA ASN A 102 -13.27 0.45 7.21
C ASN A 102 -14.64 0.19 7.86
N LEU A 103 -14.81 0.56 9.12
CA LEU A 103 -16.06 0.33 9.86
C LEU A 103 -17.30 0.93 9.19
N THR A 104 -17.18 2.10 8.55
CA THR A 104 -18.29 2.76 7.84
C THR A 104 -18.66 1.98 6.59
N GLU A 105 -17.67 1.56 5.82
CA GLU A 105 -17.86 0.78 4.59
C GLU A 105 -18.41 -0.61 4.88
N PHE A 106 -17.96 -1.25 5.96
CA PHE A 106 -18.51 -2.52 6.42
C PHE A 106 -20.00 -2.36 6.78
N ALA A 107 -20.36 -1.34 7.57
CA ALA A 107 -21.77 -1.09 7.90
C ALA A 107 -22.63 -0.82 6.66
N ARG A 108 -22.10 -0.05 5.70
CA ARG A 108 -22.74 0.20 4.40
C ARG A 108 -22.93 -1.10 3.62
N TYR A 109 -21.89 -1.93 3.49
CA TYR A 109 -21.98 -3.23 2.82
C TYR A 109 -23.08 -4.11 3.43
N MET A 110 -23.16 -4.18 4.76
CA MET A 110 -24.22 -4.94 5.45
C MET A 110 -25.61 -4.39 5.14
N SER A 111 -25.75 -3.06 5.08
CA SER A 111 -27.00 -2.38 4.71
C SER A 111 -27.42 -2.66 3.26
N ASP A 112 -26.47 -2.64 2.33
CA ASP A 112 -26.72 -2.95 0.92
C ASP A 112 -27.17 -4.41 0.71
N GLN A 113 -26.77 -5.31 1.62
CA GLN A 113 -27.22 -6.70 1.65
C GLN A 113 -28.57 -6.89 2.38
N GLY A 114 -29.28 -5.80 2.70
CA GLY A 114 -30.61 -5.81 3.31
C GLY A 114 -30.62 -5.89 4.83
N MET A 115 -29.46 -5.80 5.50
CA MET A 115 -29.37 -5.87 6.96
C MET A 115 -29.27 -4.48 7.56
N ARG A 116 -30.15 -4.13 8.52
CA ARG A 116 -30.16 -2.80 9.16
C ARG A 116 -28.98 -2.62 10.13
N TYR A 117 -27.79 -2.36 9.59
CA TYR A 117 -26.56 -2.07 10.32
C TYR A 117 -26.07 -0.66 10.02
N ASP A 118 -26.15 0.22 11.01
CA ASP A 118 -25.41 1.48 10.98
C ASP A 118 -24.00 1.30 11.61
N ARG A 119 -23.16 2.31 11.41
CA ARG A 119 -21.78 2.33 11.93
C ARG A 119 -21.73 2.18 13.46
N GLN A 120 -22.66 2.78 14.20
CA GLN A 120 -22.66 2.79 15.67
C GLN A 120 -22.98 1.39 16.22
N LYS A 121 -24.01 0.76 15.68
CA LYS A 121 -24.42 -0.61 15.99
C LYS A 121 -23.31 -1.60 15.68
N LEU A 122 -22.65 -1.46 14.51
CA LEU A 122 -21.54 -2.33 14.14
C LEU A 122 -20.35 -2.16 15.10
N ASN A 123 -20.01 -0.92 15.48
CA ASN A 123 -18.96 -0.66 16.46
C ASN A 123 -19.28 -1.29 17.82
N LEU A 124 -20.51 -1.10 18.32
CA LEU A 124 -20.94 -1.67 19.60
C LEU A 124 -20.85 -3.21 19.58
N TYR A 125 -21.19 -3.83 18.46
CA TYR A 125 -21.13 -5.29 18.33
C TYR A 125 -19.69 -5.77 18.26
N TYR A 126 -18.81 -5.01 17.62
CA TYR A 126 -17.37 -5.27 17.63
C TYR A 126 -16.78 -5.22 19.05
N GLU A 127 -17.07 -4.17 19.83
CA GLU A 127 -16.59 -4.05 21.22
C GLU A 127 -17.13 -5.19 22.11
N ARG A 128 -18.27 -5.78 21.74
CA ARG A 128 -18.87 -6.95 22.42
C ARG A 128 -18.35 -8.30 21.89
N GLY A 129 -17.37 -8.31 20.99
CA GLY A 129 -16.82 -9.52 20.38
C GLY A 129 -17.78 -10.26 19.44
N LYS A 130 -18.85 -9.59 18.98
CA LYS A 130 -19.83 -10.18 18.04
C LYS A 130 -19.48 -9.97 16.58
N VAL A 131 -18.66 -8.97 16.27
CA VAL A 131 -18.07 -8.78 14.93
C VAL A 131 -16.67 -9.39 14.94
N PRO A 132 -16.22 -10.01 13.84
CA PRO A 132 -14.85 -10.52 13.73
C PRO A 132 -13.81 -9.46 14.09
N LYS A 133 -12.68 -9.91 14.62
CA LYS A 133 -11.51 -9.05 14.84
C LYS A 133 -11.11 -8.39 13.51
N ALA A 134 -10.60 -7.17 13.58
CA ALA A 134 -10.09 -6.47 12.41
C ALA A 134 -8.93 -7.25 11.80
N ASP A 135 -8.92 -7.39 10.47
CA ASP A 135 -7.84 -8.04 9.74
C ASP A 135 -6.60 -7.14 9.68
N LEU A 136 -6.81 -5.83 9.79
CA LEU A 136 -5.77 -4.81 9.72
C LEU A 136 -6.11 -3.61 10.61
N PHE A 137 -5.08 -3.00 11.19
CA PHE A 137 -5.16 -1.72 11.89
C PHE A 137 -4.28 -0.69 11.19
N LEU A 138 -4.87 0.45 10.82
CA LEU A 138 -4.18 1.55 10.14
C LEU A 138 -4.14 2.83 10.99
N GLY A 139 -3.02 3.55 10.91
CA GLY A 139 -2.82 4.83 11.61
C GLY A 139 -2.99 4.69 13.13
N SER A 140 -3.74 5.61 13.75
CA SER A 140 -4.03 5.64 15.20
C SER A 140 -5.02 4.55 15.68
N GLY A 141 -5.00 3.36 15.08
CA GLY A 141 -5.84 2.22 15.47
C GLY A 141 -7.16 2.09 14.71
N THR A 142 -7.27 2.66 13.51
CA THR A 142 -8.47 2.50 12.67
C THR A 142 -8.56 1.05 12.18
N LYS A 143 -9.72 0.42 12.40
CA LYS A 143 -9.99 -0.99 12.12
C LYS A 143 -10.42 -1.20 10.67
N TYR A 144 -9.85 -2.20 10.01
CA TYR A 144 -10.18 -2.61 8.65
C TYR A 144 -10.41 -4.11 8.55
N TRP A 145 -11.33 -4.49 7.68
CA TRP A 145 -11.70 -5.88 7.39
C TRP A 145 -11.58 -6.15 5.89
N HIS A 146 -11.01 -7.27 5.53
CA HIS A 146 -10.98 -7.73 4.16
C HIS A 146 -12.40 -8.13 3.69
N LEU A 147 -12.67 -8.01 2.39
CA LEU A 147 -13.97 -8.31 1.78
C LEU A 147 -14.44 -9.72 2.12
N SER A 148 -13.53 -10.69 2.16
CA SER A 148 -13.85 -12.08 2.54
C SER A 148 -14.39 -12.17 3.97
N THR A 149 -13.82 -11.43 4.91
CA THR A 149 -14.23 -11.39 6.32
C THR A 149 -15.60 -10.73 6.45
N VAL A 150 -15.81 -9.62 5.74
CA VAL A 150 -17.10 -8.92 5.67
C VAL A 150 -18.19 -9.82 5.09
N LYS A 151 -17.91 -10.51 3.98
CA LYS A 151 -18.83 -11.48 3.35
C LYS A 151 -19.17 -12.64 4.27
N ALA A 152 -18.17 -13.25 4.90
CA ALA A 152 -18.38 -14.36 5.82
C ALA A 152 -19.28 -13.97 7.00
N PHE A 153 -19.04 -12.78 7.57
CA PHE A 153 -19.88 -12.25 8.65
C PHE A 153 -21.31 -11.94 8.18
N CYS A 154 -21.45 -11.35 6.99
CA CYS A 154 -22.74 -11.08 6.37
C CYS A 154 -23.58 -12.35 6.21
N GLU A 155 -23.01 -13.42 5.67
CA GLU A 155 -23.70 -14.70 5.53
C GLU A 155 -24.08 -15.31 6.89
N GLN A 156 -23.18 -15.27 7.88
CA GLN A 156 -23.47 -15.73 9.22
C GLN A 156 -24.68 -14.99 9.84
N GLU A 157 -24.75 -13.67 9.69
CA GLU A 157 -25.87 -12.88 10.21
C GLU A 157 -27.18 -13.12 9.43
N LYS A 158 -27.13 -13.34 8.11
CA LYS A 158 -28.30 -13.76 7.32
C LYS A 158 -28.86 -15.09 7.83
N TYR A 159 -28.00 -16.08 8.06
CA TYR A 159 -28.41 -17.36 8.66
C TYR A 159 -29.04 -17.15 10.04
N ARG A 160 -28.41 -16.33 10.91
CA ARG A 160 -28.92 -16.05 12.25
C ARG A 160 -30.29 -15.36 12.23
N MET A 161 -30.54 -14.45 11.29
CA MET A 161 -31.84 -13.79 11.16
C MET A 161 -32.89 -14.70 10.51
N GLY A 162 -32.48 -15.58 9.59
CA GLY A 162 -33.34 -16.58 8.98
C GLY A 162 -33.79 -17.66 9.96
N SER A 163 -32.92 -18.10 10.88
CA SER A 163 -33.28 -19.07 11.93
C SER A 163 -34.22 -18.47 12.99
N ILE A 164 -34.02 -17.20 13.37
CA ILE A 164 -34.89 -16.50 14.32
C ILE A 164 -36.34 -16.35 13.78
N GLN A 165 -36.52 -16.18 12.47
CA GLN A 165 -37.86 -16.09 11.86
C GLN A 165 -38.61 -17.43 11.80
N GLN A 166 -37.90 -18.56 11.88
CA GLN A 166 -38.52 -19.89 11.90
C GLN A 166 -38.94 -20.32 13.31
N GLU A 167 -38.21 -19.90 14.35
CA GLU A 167 -38.59 -20.13 15.74
C GLU A 167 -39.76 -19.27 16.20
N ALA A 168 -39.89 -18.03 15.70
CA ALA A 168 -41.01 -17.15 16.03
C ALA A 168 -42.36 -17.53 15.38
N LYS A 169 -42.39 -18.57 14.55
CA LYS A 169 -43.60 -19.10 13.87
C LYS A 169 -44.08 -20.44 14.41
N LYS A 170 -43.43 -20.98 15.46
CA LYS A 170 -43.89 -22.14 16.22
C LYS A 170 -44.49 -21.69 17.54
#